data_AF-A0A5E4FF55-F1
#
_entry.id   AF-A0A5E4FF55-F1
#
_cell.length_a   1.000
_cell.length_b   1.000
_cell.length_c   1.000
_cell.angle_alpha   90.00
_cell.angle_beta   90.00
_cell.angle_gamma   90.00
#
_symmetry.space_group_name_H-M   'P 1'
#
loop_
_entity.id
_entity.type
_entity.pdbx_description
1 polymer ?
#
loop_
_entity_poly.entity_id
_entity_poly.type
_entity_poly.pdbx_seq_one_letter_code
_entity_poly.pdbx_strand_id
1 'polypeptide(L)'
;MSSDASEFDPDRIESYKFPETTYTYSERDVALYALGIGACARDAVDVDQLKFVYHDKGQKFIQVLPTFAALFSLGSLPGGLGLPGLKYDPRLLLHGQQYIELYKPLPSNACLKNTVSLAGLHDKGKAAVLEIETKSYDKDSGALLCMNRTTAFLRGAGGFSKSSHPYSYSNYPKDKVPSVKTPKGQPFVVFEDCTQPSQACSIYFTIARMKVIVSYLLVLVKYFP
;
A
#
# COMPACT_ATOMS: atom_id res chain seq x y z
N MET A 1 -3.44 12.31 -42.14
CA MET A 1 -4.40 11.73 -41.18
C MET A 1 -3.59 11.13 -40.04
N SER A 2 -3.45 11.86 -38.93
CA SER A 2 -2.63 11.47 -37.77
C SER A 2 -3.35 10.42 -36.94
N SER A 3 -2.85 9.18 -36.94
CA SER A 3 -3.28 8.12 -36.03
C SER A 3 -2.61 8.30 -34.67
N ASP A 4 -3.01 9.30 -33.90
CA ASP A 4 -2.43 9.57 -32.57
C ASP A 4 -3.41 9.18 -31.45
N ALA A 5 -3.82 7.90 -31.47
CA ALA A 5 -4.57 7.28 -30.38
C ALA A 5 -3.59 6.42 -29.57
N SER A 6 -3.20 6.90 -28.40
CA SER A 6 -2.18 6.33 -27.52
C SER A 6 -2.37 4.83 -27.26
N GLU A 7 -1.42 4.05 -27.78
CA GLU A 7 -1.20 2.64 -27.45
C GLU A 7 -0.53 2.52 -26.07
N PHE A 8 -0.62 1.36 -25.44
CA PHE A 8 0.12 1.07 -24.20
C PHE A 8 1.62 1.13 -24.52
N ASP A 9 2.36 1.97 -23.81
CA ASP A 9 3.77 2.26 -24.10
C ASP A 9 4.62 1.98 -22.84
N PRO A 10 5.33 0.84 -22.79
CA PRO A 10 6.15 0.47 -21.63
C PRO A 10 7.34 1.41 -21.43
N ASP A 11 7.97 1.91 -22.50
CA ASP A 11 9.16 2.76 -22.41
C ASP A 11 8.82 4.11 -21.75
N ARG A 12 7.63 4.65 -22.04
CA ARG A 12 7.11 5.85 -21.36
C ARG A 12 6.83 5.65 -19.88
N ILE A 13 6.38 4.46 -19.49
CA ILE A 13 6.11 4.12 -18.08
C ILE A 13 7.45 3.95 -17.33
N GLU A 14 8.41 3.25 -17.91
CA GLU A 14 9.74 3.02 -17.34
C GLU A 14 10.54 4.31 -17.14
N SER A 15 10.50 5.20 -18.13
CA SER A 15 11.23 6.47 -18.08
C SER A 15 10.55 7.54 -17.22
N TYR A 16 9.30 7.30 -16.77
CA TYR A 16 8.53 8.28 -16.01
C TYR A 16 9.21 8.65 -14.68
N LYS A 17 9.35 9.95 -14.45
CA LYS A 17 9.84 10.49 -13.18
C LYS A 17 8.66 10.90 -12.32
N PHE A 18 8.44 10.11 -11.27
CA PHE A 18 7.38 10.41 -10.31
C PHE A 18 7.74 11.66 -9.50
N PRO A 19 6.81 12.60 -9.33
CA PRO A 19 7.03 13.73 -8.45
C PRO A 19 7.13 13.25 -7.00
N GLU A 20 7.93 13.97 -6.20
CA GLU A 20 7.91 13.77 -4.75
C GLU A 20 6.56 14.22 -4.19
N THR A 21 6.04 13.46 -3.22
CA THR A 21 4.78 13.80 -2.56
C THR A 21 4.99 13.98 -1.06
N THR A 22 4.09 14.72 -0.42
CA THR A 22 4.10 14.89 1.03
C THR A 22 2.84 14.26 1.60
N TYR A 23 2.98 13.63 2.76
CA TYR A 23 1.87 13.02 3.47
C TYR A 23 1.97 13.38 4.95
N THR A 24 0.95 14.03 5.49
CA THR A 24 0.93 14.46 6.89
C THR A 24 -0.19 13.76 7.61
N TYR A 25 0.08 13.29 8.83
CA TYR A 25 -0.93 12.67 9.68
C TYR A 25 -0.73 13.08 11.13
N SER A 26 -1.84 13.04 11.86
CA SER A 26 -1.93 13.32 13.27
C SER A 26 -2.21 12.05 14.07
N GLU A 27 -2.10 12.17 15.39
CA GLU A 27 -2.44 11.07 16.31
C GLU A 27 -3.92 10.64 16.18
N ARG A 28 -4.79 11.58 15.82
CA ARG A 28 -6.19 11.27 15.50
C ARG A 28 -6.31 10.31 14.32
N ASP A 29 -5.52 10.51 13.27
CA ASP A 29 -5.57 9.66 12.07
C ASP A 29 -5.07 8.25 12.37
N VAL A 30 -4.04 8.15 13.23
CA VAL A 30 -3.54 6.86 13.76
C VAL A 30 -4.62 6.13 14.56
N ALA A 31 -5.28 6.82 15.50
CA ALA A 31 -6.35 6.22 16.31
C ALA A 31 -7.54 5.77 15.45
N LEU A 32 -7.96 6.59 14.47
CA LEU A 32 -9.03 6.26 13.53
C LEU A 32 -8.69 5.06 12.65
N TYR A 33 -7.42 4.94 12.23
CA TYR A 33 -6.96 3.75 11.53
C TYR A 33 -7.05 2.51 12.41
N ALA A 34 -6.55 2.57 13.65
CA ALA A 34 -6.58 1.45 14.57
C ALA A 34 -8.01 0.96 14.81
N LEU A 35 -8.95 1.87 15.11
CA LEU A 35 -10.37 1.57 15.23
C LEU A 35 -10.94 0.96 13.94
N GLY A 36 -10.60 1.53 12.77
CA GLY A 36 -11.06 1.06 11.48
C GLY A 36 -10.65 -0.38 11.16
N ILE A 37 -9.45 -0.79 11.58
CA ILE A 37 -8.98 -2.18 11.39
C ILE A 37 -9.36 -3.13 12.54
N GLY A 38 -10.16 -2.65 13.51
CA GLY A 38 -10.80 -3.50 14.51
C GLY A 38 -10.24 -3.39 15.93
N ALA A 39 -9.30 -2.49 16.19
CA ALA A 39 -8.81 -2.26 17.55
C ALA A 39 -9.99 -1.85 18.46
N CYS A 40 -10.10 -2.48 19.63
CA CYS A 40 -11.18 -2.30 20.61
C CYS A 40 -12.60 -2.57 20.05
N ALA A 41 -12.74 -3.27 18.91
CA ALA A 41 -14.05 -3.49 18.30
C ALA A 41 -14.94 -4.49 19.06
N ARG A 42 -14.32 -5.42 19.81
CA ARG A 42 -15.02 -6.39 20.66
C ARG A 42 -15.30 -5.86 22.06
N ASP A 43 -14.31 -5.19 22.64
CA ASP A 43 -14.38 -4.55 23.95
C ASP A 43 -13.70 -3.18 23.88
N ALA A 44 -14.48 -2.14 24.16
CA ALA A 44 -14.02 -0.76 24.12
C ALA A 44 -12.99 -0.44 25.23
N VAL A 45 -12.93 -1.25 26.29
CA VAL A 45 -12.00 -1.09 27.42
C VAL A 45 -10.94 -2.18 27.48
N ASP A 46 -10.68 -2.85 26.35
CA ASP A 46 -9.59 -3.83 26.23
C ASP A 46 -8.23 -3.19 26.53
N VAL A 47 -7.70 -3.50 27.72
CA VAL A 47 -6.44 -2.95 28.24
C VAL A 47 -5.22 -3.28 27.39
N ASP A 48 -5.28 -4.33 26.56
CA ASP A 48 -4.20 -4.70 25.66
C ASP A 48 -4.21 -3.87 24.37
N GLN A 49 -5.36 -3.30 24.02
CA GLN A 49 -5.59 -2.55 22.77
C GLN A 49 -5.74 -1.05 22.98
N LEU A 50 -6.07 -0.59 24.19
CA LEU A 50 -6.24 0.84 24.50
C LEU A 50 -5.03 1.68 24.10
N LYS A 51 -3.80 1.13 24.18
CA LYS A 51 -2.56 1.79 23.73
C LYS A 51 -2.55 2.28 22.28
N PHE A 52 -3.44 1.77 21.42
CA PHE A 52 -3.53 2.17 20.00
C PHE A 52 -4.55 3.27 19.73
N VAL A 53 -5.42 3.58 20.70
CA VAL A 53 -6.55 4.50 20.53
C VAL A 53 -6.62 5.58 21.62
N TYR A 54 -5.94 5.36 22.74
CA TYR A 54 -5.95 6.21 23.92
C TYR A 54 -4.59 6.20 24.64
N HIS A 55 -4.34 7.26 25.41
CA HIS A 55 -3.13 7.43 26.24
C HIS A 55 -3.18 6.57 27.51
N ASP A 56 -3.24 5.24 27.36
CA ASP A 56 -3.29 4.32 28.48
C ASP A 56 -2.03 4.39 29.36
N LYS A 57 -2.19 4.23 30.68
CA LYS A 57 -1.07 4.15 31.66
C LYS A 57 -0.05 5.29 31.58
N GLY A 58 -0.49 6.51 31.27
CA GLY A 58 0.38 7.68 31.23
C GLY A 58 1.28 7.75 30.00
N GLN A 59 0.95 7.01 28.93
CA GLN A 59 1.61 7.16 27.64
C GLN A 59 1.54 8.61 27.15
N LYS A 60 2.67 9.15 26.69
CA LYS A 60 2.72 10.49 26.11
C LYS A 60 2.06 10.57 24.73
N PHE A 61 2.07 9.44 24.01
CA PHE A 61 1.53 9.27 22.67
C PHE A 61 0.99 7.86 22.51
N ILE A 62 -0.02 7.66 21.66
CA ILE A 62 -0.52 6.31 21.33
C ILE A 62 0.50 5.55 20.47
N GLN A 63 0.42 4.22 20.50
CA GLN A 63 1.21 3.36 19.62
C GLN A 63 0.58 3.29 18.23
N VAL A 64 1.43 3.29 17.20
CA VAL A 64 0.99 3.21 15.81
C VAL A 64 0.98 1.75 15.37
N LEU A 65 -0.16 1.28 14.84
CA LEU A 65 -0.20 -0.03 14.22
C LEU A 65 0.70 -0.04 12.97
N PRO A 66 1.67 -0.97 12.88
CA PRO A 66 2.67 -1.06 11.81
C PRO A 66 2.11 -1.00 10.38
N THR A 67 0.93 -1.57 10.17
CA THR A 67 0.21 -1.59 8.89
C THR A 67 -0.33 -0.21 8.47
N PHE A 68 -0.32 0.80 9.35
CA PHE A 68 -0.65 2.19 9.01
C PHE A 68 0.25 2.75 7.90
N ALA A 69 1.48 2.23 7.77
CA ALA A 69 2.39 2.57 6.68
C ALA A 69 1.79 2.35 5.28
N ALA A 70 0.81 1.44 5.12
CA ALA A 70 0.13 1.21 3.84
C ALA A 70 -0.60 2.46 3.32
N LEU A 71 -0.95 3.40 4.20
CA LEU A 71 -1.64 4.63 3.83
C LEU A 71 -0.72 5.66 3.16
N PHE A 72 0.59 5.55 3.36
CA PHE A 72 1.54 6.56 2.87
C PHE A 72 1.69 6.51 1.34
N SER A 73 1.50 5.34 0.72
CA SER A 73 1.52 5.18 -0.74
C SER A 73 0.23 5.64 -1.41
N LEU A 74 -0.91 5.65 -0.68
CA LEU A 74 -2.23 5.98 -1.22
C LEU A 74 -2.35 7.46 -1.65
N GLY A 75 -1.66 8.38 -0.96
CA GLY A 75 -1.67 9.81 -1.30
C GLY A 75 -0.95 10.16 -2.62
N SER A 76 -0.14 9.25 -3.15
CA SER A 76 0.69 9.52 -4.35
C SER A 76 -0.02 9.24 -5.68
N LEU A 77 -1.24 8.69 -5.64
CA LEU A 77 -1.99 8.28 -6.84
C LEU A 77 -3.44 8.79 -6.85
N PRO A 78 -3.69 10.11 -6.65
CA PRO A 78 -5.05 10.64 -6.66
C PRO A 78 -5.71 10.43 -8.03
N GLY A 79 -6.80 9.66 -8.07
CA GLY A 79 -7.59 9.40 -9.30
C GLY A 79 -7.17 8.18 -10.11
N GLY A 80 -6.18 7.40 -9.64
CA GLY A 80 -5.70 6.18 -10.30
C GLY A 80 -4.21 6.23 -10.64
N LEU A 81 -3.75 5.25 -11.40
CA LEU A 81 -2.39 5.14 -11.92
C LEU A 81 -2.27 6.03 -13.17
N GLY A 82 -2.35 7.35 -13.01
CA GLY A 82 -2.27 8.34 -14.09
C GLY A 82 -0.87 8.44 -14.73
N LEU A 83 -0.28 7.31 -15.11
CA LEU A 83 1.06 7.23 -15.68
C LEU A 83 1.01 7.43 -17.20
N PRO A 84 1.85 8.32 -17.76
CA PRO A 84 2.03 8.42 -19.20
C PRO A 84 2.38 7.06 -19.81
N GLY A 85 1.69 6.69 -20.90
CA GLY A 85 1.88 5.39 -21.56
C GLY A 85 1.04 4.25 -20.98
N LEU A 86 0.43 4.42 -19.80
CA LEU A 86 -0.44 3.42 -19.20
C LEU A 86 -1.90 3.61 -19.64
N LYS A 87 -2.45 2.60 -20.32
CA LYS A 87 -3.85 2.54 -20.70
C LYS A 87 -4.55 1.37 -20.03
N TYR A 88 -5.56 1.67 -19.22
CA TYR A 88 -6.34 0.66 -18.52
C TYR A 88 -7.74 1.18 -18.21
N ASP A 89 -8.67 0.27 -17.92
CA ASP A 89 -9.99 0.61 -17.37
C ASP A 89 -9.92 0.61 -15.83
N PRO A 90 -10.12 1.75 -15.14
CA PRO A 90 -10.07 1.81 -13.68
C PRO A 90 -11.02 0.86 -12.96
N ARG A 91 -12.13 0.46 -13.59
CA ARG A 91 -13.09 -0.50 -13.03
C ARG A 91 -12.56 -1.93 -13.00
N LEU A 92 -11.54 -2.21 -13.81
CA LEU A 92 -10.90 -3.52 -13.94
C LEU A 92 -9.60 -3.63 -13.13
N LEU A 93 -9.19 -2.54 -12.47
CA LEU A 93 -8.05 -2.50 -11.56
C LEU A 93 -8.36 -3.29 -10.29
N LEU A 94 -7.42 -4.16 -9.91
CA LEU A 94 -7.44 -4.85 -8.62
C LEU A 94 -6.16 -4.51 -7.86
N HIS A 95 -6.29 -4.27 -6.56
CA HIS A 95 -5.15 -4.31 -5.65
C HIS A 95 -4.74 -5.78 -5.48
N GLY A 96 -3.60 -6.17 -6.03
CA GLY A 96 -3.13 -7.55 -6.01
C GLY A 96 -2.35 -7.92 -4.75
N GLN A 97 -1.29 -7.17 -4.47
CA GLN A 97 -0.37 -7.47 -3.36
C GLN A 97 0.12 -6.20 -2.70
N GLN A 98 0.41 -6.30 -1.40
CA GLN A 98 1.04 -5.25 -0.61
C GLN A 98 2.23 -5.83 0.16
N TYR A 99 3.36 -5.14 0.06
CA TYR A 99 4.56 -5.40 0.83
C TYR A 99 4.93 -4.17 1.64
N ILE A 100 5.27 -4.36 2.92
CA ILE A 100 5.72 -3.29 3.82
C ILE A 100 7.01 -3.72 4.52
N GLU A 101 8.02 -2.85 4.46
CA GLU A 101 9.24 -2.94 5.25
C GLU A 101 9.33 -1.70 6.16
N LEU A 102 9.43 -1.92 7.47
CA LEU A 102 9.63 -0.86 8.45
C LEU A 102 11.10 -0.80 8.85
N TYR A 103 11.70 0.37 8.72
CA TYR A 103 13.07 0.64 9.15
C TYR A 103 13.12 1.29 10.53
N LYS A 104 12.03 1.95 10.95
CA LYS A 104 11.85 2.53 12.28
C LYS A 104 10.39 2.43 12.73
N PRO A 105 10.11 2.43 14.04
CA PRO A 105 8.76 2.62 14.55
C PRO A 105 8.15 3.92 14.00
N LEU A 106 6.88 3.86 13.65
CA LEU A 106 6.15 5.04 13.16
C LEU A 106 5.81 5.96 14.34
N PRO A 107 6.07 7.28 14.26
CA PRO A 107 5.62 8.23 15.26
C PRO A 107 4.09 8.42 15.20
N SER A 108 3.44 8.80 16.30
CA SER A 108 1.98 9.01 16.35
C SER A 108 1.51 10.20 15.52
N ASN A 109 2.41 11.09 15.13
CA ASN A 109 2.19 12.17 14.18
C ASN A 109 3.49 12.41 13.40
N ALA A 110 3.38 12.74 12.11
CA ALA A 110 4.52 13.15 11.31
C ALA A 110 4.10 13.86 10.03
N CYS A 111 5.07 14.59 9.46
CA CYS A 111 5.05 15.02 8.07
C CYS A 111 6.07 14.17 7.30
N LEU A 112 5.60 13.44 6.30
CA LEU A 112 6.41 12.51 5.52
C LEU A 112 6.70 13.09 4.14
N LYS A 113 7.91 12.85 3.66
CA LYS A 113 8.32 13.04 2.28
C LYS A 113 8.38 11.67 1.60
N ASN A 114 7.64 11.50 0.52
CA ASN A 114 7.55 10.25 -0.21
C ASN A 114 8.28 10.35 -1.54
N THR A 115 9.12 9.35 -1.81
CA THR A 115 9.73 9.14 -3.13
C THR A 115 9.12 7.90 -3.76
N VAL A 116 8.60 8.04 -4.97
CA VAL A 116 7.88 6.99 -5.69
C VAL A 116 8.69 6.53 -6.90
N SER A 117 8.64 5.24 -7.21
CA SER A 117 9.28 4.68 -8.39
C SER A 117 8.52 3.48 -8.95
N LEU A 118 8.68 3.24 -10.25
CA LEU A 118 8.25 2.01 -10.89
C LEU A 118 9.15 0.86 -10.41
N ALA A 119 8.57 -0.09 -9.69
CA ALA A 119 9.28 -1.27 -9.21
C ALA A 119 9.25 -2.43 -10.21
N GLY A 120 8.14 -2.53 -10.96
CA GLY A 120 7.95 -3.61 -11.91
C GLY A 120 6.79 -3.34 -12.88
N LEU A 121 6.91 -3.89 -14.08
CA LEU A 121 5.89 -3.84 -15.12
C LEU A 121 5.92 -5.16 -15.88
N HIS A 122 4.81 -5.89 -15.90
CA HIS A 122 4.75 -7.22 -16.48
C HIS A 122 3.52 -7.40 -17.36
N ASP A 123 3.74 -7.90 -18.57
CA ASP A 123 2.68 -8.40 -19.42
C ASP A 123 2.32 -9.83 -19.00
N LYS A 124 1.05 -10.05 -18.64
CA LYS A 124 0.48 -11.35 -18.29
C LYS A 124 -0.60 -11.78 -19.30
N GLY A 125 -0.49 -11.32 -20.55
CA GLY A 125 -1.36 -11.67 -21.66
C GLY A 125 -2.69 -10.92 -21.61
N LYS A 126 -3.60 -11.29 -20.70
CA LYS A 126 -4.90 -10.60 -20.54
C LYS A 126 -4.89 -9.49 -19.49
N ALA A 127 -3.76 -9.28 -18.82
CA ALA A 127 -3.60 -8.25 -17.80
C ALA A 127 -2.19 -7.68 -17.84
N ALA A 128 -2.04 -6.43 -17.41
CA ALA A 128 -0.76 -5.87 -16.99
C ALA A 128 -0.66 -5.95 -15.48
N VAL A 129 0.53 -6.25 -14.97
CA VAL A 129 0.86 -6.13 -13.54
C VAL A 129 1.81 -4.96 -13.40
N LEU A 130 1.42 -3.98 -12.58
CA LEU A 130 2.22 -2.80 -12.28
C LEU A 130 2.59 -2.82 -10.79
N GLU A 131 3.87 -2.62 -10.50
CA GLU A 131 4.37 -2.54 -9.14
C GLU A 131 4.96 -1.16 -8.89
N ILE A 132 4.46 -0.48 -7.86
CA ILE A 132 4.91 0.84 -7.45
C ILE A 132 5.55 0.73 -6.08
N GLU A 133 6.78 1.24 -5.95
CA GLU A 133 7.49 1.34 -4.67
C GLU A 133 7.45 2.79 -4.17
N THR A 134 7.10 2.97 -2.89
CA THR A 134 7.10 4.25 -2.19
C THR A 134 7.98 4.14 -0.95
N LYS A 135 9.03 4.95 -0.88
CA LYS A 135 9.84 5.14 0.34
C LYS A 135 9.39 6.40 1.05
N SER A 136 9.15 6.30 2.34
CA SER A 136 8.61 7.39 3.16
C SER A 136 9.65 7.82 4.19
N TYR A 137 10.02 9.09 4.14
CA TYR A 137 11.01 9.71 5.01
C TYR A 137 10.33 10.69 5.95
N ASP A 138 10.74 10.73 7.20
CA ASP A 138 10.38 11.82 8.10
C ASP A 138 10.94 13.15 7.56
N LYS A 139 10.10 14.17 7.43
CA LYS A 139 10.47 15.43 6.77
C LYS A 139 11.48 16.24 7.58
N ASP A 140 11.41 16.17 8.90
CA ASP A 140 12.24 17.00 9.78
C ASP A 140 13.63 16.38 9.98
N SER A 141 13.70 15.08 10.25
CA SER A 141 14.96 14.36 10.48
C SER A 141 15.60 13.79 9.22
N GLY A 142 14.85 13.65 8.12
CA GLY A 142 15.28 12.96 6.90
C GLY A 142 15.40 11.44 7.04
N ALA A 143 14.98 10.87 8.17
CA ALA A 143 15.09 9.43 8.42
C ALA A 143 14.12 8.62 7.56
N LEU A 144 14.61 7.57 6.90
CA LEU A 144 13.75 6.60 6.22
C LEU A 144 12.96 5.80 7.27
N LEU A 145 11.63 5.88 7.21
CA LEU A 145 10.75 5.18 8.15
C LEU A 145 10.27 3.84 7.59
N CYS A 146 9.85 3.81 6.33
CA CYS A 146 9.33 2.61 5.70
C CYS A 146 9.46 2.61 4.17
N MET A 147 9.35 1.42 3.59
CA MET A 147 9.12 1.19 2.18
C MET A 147 7.83 0.38 1.99
N ASN A 148 7.00 0.84 1.06
CA ASN A 148 5.81 0.13 0.60
C ASN A 148 6.01 -0.29 -0.85
N ARG A 149 5.57 -1.50 -1.20
CA ARG A 149 5.37 -1.91 -2.60
C ARG A 149 3.93 -2.35 -2.80
N THR A 150 3.26 -1.70 -3.73
CA THR A 150 1.87 -1.99 -4.10
C THR A 150 1.85 -2.57 -5.50
N THR A 151 1.23 -3.74 -5.64
CA THR A 151 1.06 -4.44 -6.92
C THR A 151 -0.39 -4.28 -7.38
N ALA A 152 -0.58 -3.66 -8.54
CA ALA A 152 -1.87 -3.52 -9.20
C ALA A 152 -2.01 -4.50 -10.36
N PHE A 153 -3.14 -5.21 -10.43
CA PHE A 153 -3.54 -6.03 -11.56
C PHE A 153 -4.52 -5.24 -12.43
N LEU A 154 -4.09 -4.91 -13.64
CA LEU A 154 -4.85 -4.14 -14.62
C LEU A 154 -5.42 -5.11 -15.65
N ARG A 155 -6.57 -5.69 -15.34
CA ARG A 155 -7.23 -6.65 -16.25
C ARG A 155 -7.67 -5.94 -17.54
N GLY A 156 -7.47 -6.60 -18.67
CA GLY A 156 -7.73 -6.05 -20.00
C GLY A 156 -6.63 -5.13 -20.54
N ALA A 157 -5.61 -4.80 -19.74
CA ALA A 157 -4.49 -3.95 -20.16
C ALA A 157 -3.22 -4.75 -20.54
N GLY A 158 -3.33 -6.07 -20.69
CA GLY A 158 -2.21 -6.94 -21.13
C GLY A 158 -2.11 -7.06 -22.65
N GLY A 159 -1.14 -7.85 -23.11
CA GLY A 159 -0.95 -8.15 -24.54
C GLY A 159 -0.28 -7.01 -25.30
N PHE A 160 0.35 -6.09 -24.56
CA PHE A 160 1.10 -4.97 -25.11
C PHE A 160 2.48 -5.40 -25.65
N SER A 161 2.97 -6.58 -25.24
CA SER A 161 4.16 -7.18 -25.81
C SER A 161 3.80 -8.17 -26.93
N LYS A 162 4.33 -7.93 -28.14
CA LYS A 162 4.13 -8.80 -29.32
C LYS A 162 5.10 -9.99 -29.39
N SER A 163 5.94 -10.15 -28.36
CA SER A 163 7.02 -11.15 -28.27
C SER A 163 6.51 -12.50 -27.75
N SER A 164 7.17 -13.59 -28.15
CA SER A 164 6.95 -14.93 -27.59
C SER A 164 7.29 -15.01 -26.09
N HIS A 165 8.17 -14.13 -25.62
CA HIS A 165 8.43 -13.89 -24.20
C HIS A 165 7.73 -12.59 -23.80
N PRO A 166 6.66 -12.65 -22.99
CA PRO A 166 5.95 -11.47 -22.56
C PRO A 166 6.87 -10.48 -21.85
N TYR A 167 6.66 -9.19 -22.10
CA TYR A 167 7.47 -8.13 -21.53
C TYR A 167 7.46 -8.20 -19.99
N SER A 168 8.62 -8.00 -19.37
CA SER A 168 8.77 -8.02 -17.92
C SER A 168 9.98 -7.19 -17.49
N TYR A 169 9.71 -6.14 -16.73
CA TYR A 169 10.70 -5.28 -16.08
C TYR A 169 10.57 -5.38 -14.56
N SER A 170 11.69 -5.37 -13.84
CA SER A 170 11.73 -5.26 -12.38
C SER A 170 13.06 -4.64 -11.93
N ASN A 171 13.03 -3.68 -11.01
CA ASN A 171 14.24 -2.99 -10.52
C ASN A 171 14.71 -3.42 -9.12
N TYR A 172 14.09 -4.44 -8.54
CA TYR A 172 14.45 -4.98 -7.24
C TYR A 172 14.91 -6.44 -7.36
N PRO A 173 15.80 -6.91 -6.45
CA PRO A 173 16.30 -8.28 -6.54
C PRO A 173 15.17 -9.28 -6.27
N LYS A 174 15.03 -10.29 -7.14
CA LYS A 174 14.04 -11.37 -6.99
C LYS A 174 14.22 -12.16 -5.68
N ASP A 175 15.44 -12.17 -5.13
CA ASP A 175 15.79 -12.95 -3.94
C ASP A 175 15.36 -12.28 -2.61
N LYS A 176 14.96 -11.00 -2.63
CA LYS A 176 14.67 -10.25 -1.39
C LYS A 176 13.28 -10.51 -0.80
N VAL A 177 12.35 -11.06 -1.59
CA VAL A 177 11.02 -11.46 -1.10
C VAL A 177 10.74 -12.87 -1.61
N PRO A 178 11.19 -13.92 -0.89
CA PRO A 178 10.88 -15.28 -1.29
C PRO A 178 9.36 -15.45 -1.36
N SER A 179 8.88 -16.17 -2.37
CA SER A 179 7.48 -16.60 -2.42
C SER A 179 7.19 -17.38 -1.13
N VAL A 180 6.46 -16.76 -0.20
CA VAL A 180 6.11 -17.41 1.06
C VAL A 180 5.12 -18.52 0.71
N LYS A 181 5.58 -19.77 0.79
CA LYS A 181 4.70 -20.93 0.66
C LYS A 181 4.08 -21.19 2.01
N THR A 182 2.75 -21.14 2.09
CA THR A 182 2.04 -21.56 3.29
C THR A 182 2.39 -23.03 3.58
N PRO A 183 2.84 -23.36 4.81
CA PRO A 183 3.08 -24.75 5.19
C PRO A 183 1.81 -25.59 4.98
N LYS A 184 1.97 -26.83 4.50
CA LYS A 184 0.84 -27.73 4.22
C LYS A 184 0.24 -28.41 5.47
N GLY A 185 0.79 -28.13 6.66
CA GLY A 185 0.35 -28.72 7.93
C GLY A 185 -0.74 -27.90 8.63
N GLN A 186 -1.16 -28.37 9.80
CA GLN A 186 -2.08 -27.63 10.65
C GLN A 186 -1.44 -26.30 11.12
N PRO A 187 -2.20 -25.19 11.15
CA PRO A 187 -1.71 -23.94 11.73
C PRO A 187 -1.32 -24.11 13.20
N PHE A 188 -0.26 -23.44 13.63
CA PHE A 188 0.16 -23.44 15.03
C PHE A 188 -0.85 -22.70 15.93
N VAL A 189 -1.41 -21.59 15.43
CA VAL A 189 -2.42 -20.78 16.09
C VAL A 189 -3.37 -20.23 15.04
N VAL A 190 -4.65 -20.11 15.38
CA VAL A 190 -5.67 -19.46 14.56
C VAL A 190 -6.33 -18.40 15.43
N PHE A 191 -6.40 -17.17 14.90
CA PHE A 191 -7.17 -16.09 15.49
C PHE A 191 -8.34 -15.80 14.57
N GLU A 192 -9.51 -15.56 15.14
CA GLU A 192 -10.69 -15.14 14.42
C GLU A 192 -11.06 -13.73 14.87
N ASP A 193 -11.33 -12.86 13.91
CA ASP A 193 -11.85 -11.52 14.12
C ASP A 193 -13.18 -11.37 13.38
N CYS A 194 -14.17 -10.82 14.09
CA CYS A 194 -15.51 -10.62 13.53
C CYS A 194 -15.61 -9.20 13.00
N THR A 195 -15.75 -9.07 11.69
CA THR A 195 -15.91 -7.75 11.07
C THR A 195 -17.26 -7.14 11.40
N GLN A 196 -17.30 -5.85 11.69
CA GLN A 196 -18.55 -5.12 11.90
C GLN A 196 -19.19 -4.74 10.55
N PRO A 197 -20.52 -4.71 10.41
CA PRO A 197 -21.17 -4.26 9.18
C PRO A 197 -20.72 -2.88 8.70
N SER A 198 -20.36 -1.99 9.63
CA SER A 198 -19.86 -0.64 9.38
C SER A 198 -18.34 -0.56 9.18
N GLN A 199 -17.61 -1.67 9.23
CA GLN A 199 -16.14 -1.63 9.24
C GLN A 199 -15.58 -1.10 7.92
N ALA A 200 -16.18 -1.49 6.79
CA ALA A 200 -15.82 -0.91 5.49
C ALA A 200 -16.04 0.60 5.47
N CYS A 201 -17.15 1.11 6.03
CA CYS A 201 -17.37 2.55 6.16
C CYS A 201 -16.35 3.22 7.08
N SER A 202 -15.95 2.57 8.17
CA SER A 202 -14.96 3.11 9.11
C SER A 202 -13.57 3.21 8.47
N ILE A 203 -13.16 2.14 7.78
CA ILE A 203 -11.94 2.12 6.96
C ILE A 203 -12.05 3.19 5.85
N TYR A 204 -13.18 3.26 5.16
CA TYR A 204 -13.41 4.24 4.10
C TYR A 204 -13.41 5.68 4.64
N PHE A 205 -13.92 5.95 5.84
CA PHE A 205 -13.84 7.30 6.43
C PHE A 205 -12.39 7.69 6.71
N THR A 206 -11.58 6.75 7.18
CA THR A 206 -10.13 6.93 7.32
C THR A 206 -9.51 7.19 5.94
N ILE A 207 -9.68 6.30 4.97
CA ILE A 207 -9.02 6.39 3.65
C ILE A 207 -9.59 7.53 2.77
N ALA A 208 -10.89 7.84 2.83
CA ALA A 208 -11.55 8.86 2.00
C ALA A 208 -11.38 10.28 2.54
N ARG A 209 -11.22 10.48 3.86
CA ARG A 209 -10.64 11.74 4.36
C ARG A 209 -9.20 11.93 3.89
N MET A 210 -8.55 10.84 3.50
CA MET A 210 -7.22 10.79 2.91
C MET A 210 -7.27 10.62 1.37
N LYS A 211 -8.46 10.79 0.77
CA LYS A 211 -8.80 10.82 -0.67
C LYS A 211 -8.63 9.51 -1.48
N VAL A 212 -8.88 8.30 -0.96
CA VAL A 212 -8.89 7.07 -1.82
C VAL A 212 -9.93 6.00 -1.38
N ILE A 213 -10.30 5.10 -2.30
CA ILE A 213 -11.15 3.91 -2.10
C ILE A 213 -10.29 2.65 -2.19
N VAL A 214 -10.38 1.71 -1.23
CA VAL A 214 -9.72 0.38 -1.33
C VAL A 214 -10.68 -0.71 -0.82
N SER A 215 -10.73 -1.85 -1.53
CA SER A 215 -11.34 -3.11 -1.07
C SER A 215 -10.26 -4.16 -0.84
N TYR A 216 -10.32 -4.81 0.34
CA TYR A 216 -9.58 -5.98 0.85
C TYR A 216 -8.07 -6.08 0.56
N LEU A 217 -7.26 -6.03 1.63
CA LEU A 217 -5.79 -5.98 1.58
C LEU A 217 -5.17 -7.15 2.39
N LEU A 218 -4.37 -7.99 1.73
CA LEU A 218 -3.43 -8.90 2.41
C LEU A 218 -2.09 -8.16 2.55
N VAL A 219 -1.64 -7.91 3.79
CA VAL A 219 -0.39 -7.17 4.07
C VAL A 219 0.68 -8.12 4.60
N LEU A 220 1.82 -8.21 3.90
CA LEU A 220 3.03 -8.81 4.45
C LEU A 220 3.89 -7.72 5.09
N VAL A 221 4.10 -7.78 6.40
CA VAL A 221 4.95 -6.86 7.17
C VAL A 221 6.22 -7.59 7.58
N LYS A 222 7.39 -7.06 7.21
CA LYS A 222 8.70 -7.56 7.68
C LYS A 222 9.31 -6.57 8.67
N TYR A 223 9.71 -7.08 9.85
CA TYR A 223 10.43 -6.33 10.87
C TYR A 223 11.92 -6.65 10.82
N PHE A 224 12.73 -5.63 11.09
CA PHE A 224 14.11 -5.81 11.55
C PHE A 224 14.21 -5.29 13.00
N PRO A 225 14.95 -6.00 13.86
CA PRO A 225 15.12 -5.63 15.27
C PRO A 225 15.90 -4.32 15.46
#